data_AF-A0A9D4PJE7-F1
#
_entry.id   AF-A0A9D4PJE7-F1
#
_cell.length_a   1.000
_cell.length_b   1.000
_cell.length_c   1.000
_cell.angle_alpha   90.00
_cell.angle_beta   90.00
_cell.angle_gamma   90.00
#
_symmetry.space_group_name_H-M   'P 1'
#
loop_
_entity.id
_entity.type
_entity.pdbx_description
1 polymer ?
#
loop_
_entity_poly.entity_id
_entity_poly.type
_entity_poly.pdbx_seq_one_letter_code
_entity_poly.pdbx_strand_id
1 'polypeptide(L)'
;MLEYAREKYPHDRIVYEYLDIDDNVKAFSKKYGAFQRVYSFKTLHWCRDLRRSLGSIAQLLAPGGECLLFFTARCFLFETFKELSRLEPWSKYADVLLRGVPKSHDIFDQRGQRDYLTSALSSAGLVPYTAEVLARPLSARRPAGAFQELLEIANPLFSLLGEEERPALLGALSAHLPQWHDRYRKRGAPILFSWFLVHARKP
;
A
#
# COMPACT_ATOMS: atom_id res chain seq x y z
N MET A 1 -13.66 7.37 -6.49
CA MET A 1 -12.34 7.62 -7.12
C MET A 1 -12.44 7.82 -8.63
N LEU A 2 -12.97 6.85 -9.39
CA LEU A 2 -13.04 6.97 -10.86
C LEU A 2 -13.95 8.11 -11.33
N GLU A 3 -15.14 8.26 -10.75
CA GLU A 3 -16.07 9.36 -11.06
C GLU A 3 -15.42 10.72 -10.78
N TYR A 4 -14.88 10.90 -9.57
CA TYR A 4 -14.11 12.10 -9.21
C TYR A 4 -13.00 12.41 -10.23
N ALA A 5 -12.25 11.41 -10.67
CA ALA A 5 -11.17 11.61 -11.65
C ALA A 5 -11.71 12.01 -13.03
N ARG A 6 -12.81 11.41 -13.49
CA ARG A 6 -13.50 11.78 -14.74
C ARG A 6 -14.01 13.22 -14.70
N GLU A 7 -14.58 13.63 -13.57
CA GLU A 7 -15.17 14.96 -13.40
C GLU A 7 -14.11 16.06 -13.23
N LYS A 8 -13.04 15.78 -12.48
CA LYS A 8 -12.02 16.79 -12.16
C LYS A 8 -10.88 16.88 -13.17
N TYR A 9 -10.58 15.78 -13.85
CA TYR A 9 -9.46 15.71 -14.79
C TYR A 9 -9.88 15.07 -16.13
N PRO A 10 -10.91 15.60 -16.81
CA PRO A 10 -11.31 15.10 -18.12
C PRO A 10 -10.23 15.40 -19.16
N HIS A 11 -9.93 14.44 -20.03
CA HIS A 11 -9.03 14.62 -21.16
C HIS A 11 -9.32 13.58 -22.23
N ASP A 12 -9.35 14.00 -23.51
CA ASP A 12 -9.64 13.13 -24.67
C ASP A 12 -8.68 11.95 -24.86
N ARG A 13 -7.54 11.93 -24.16
CA ARG A 13 -6.50 10.89 -24.24
C ARG A 13 -6.43 10.05 -22.97
N ILE A 14 -7.32 10.28 -22.00
CA ILE A 14 -7.35 9.57 -20.72
C ILE A 14 -8.70 8.87 -20.58
N VAL A 15 -8.65 7.55 -20.38
CA VAL A 15 -9.81 6.73 -20.06
C VAL A 15 -9.70 6.25 -18.62
N TYR A 16 -10.77 6.45 -17.86
CA TYR A 16 -10.87 6.00 -16.48
C TYR A 16 -11.72 4.74 -16.42
N GLU A 17 -11.12 3.61 -16.04
CA GLU A 17 -11.78 2.31 -15.94
C GLU A 17 -11.43 1.60 -14.63
N TYR A 18 -12.36 0.78 -14.16
CA TYR A 18 -12.15 -0.07 -13.00
C TYR A 18 -11.31 -1.28 -13.40
N LEU A 19 -10.26 -1.56 -12.63
CA LEU A 19 -9.47 -2.77 -12.73
C LEU A 19 -9.01 -3.16 -11.32
N ASP A 20 -9.36 -4.38 -10.89
CA ASP A 20 -8.72 -5.00 -9.74
C ASP A 20 -7.49 -5.78 -10.22
N ILE A 21 -6.31 -5.36 -9.77
CA ILE A 21 -5.04 -5.98 -10.17
C ILE A 21 -4.82 -7.35 -9.53
N ASP A 22 -5.52 -7.65 -8.43
CA ASP A 22 -5.50 -8.97 -7.80
C ASP A 22 -6.45 -9.94 -8.51
N ASP A 23 -7.32 -9.48 -9.41
CA ASP A 23 -8.19 -10.35 -10.19
C ASP A 23 -7.63 -10.67 -11.60
N ASN A 24 -8.41 -11.38 -12.42
CA ASN A 24 -8.06 -11.75 -13.77
C ASN A 24 -8.06 -10.54 -14.72
N VAL A 25 -6.86 -10.12 -15.12
CA VAL A 25 -6.67 -8.98 -16.02
C VAL A 25 -6.81 -9.29 -17.52
N LYS A 26 -7.04 -10.55 -17.90
CA LYS A 26 -7.09 -10.95 -19.33
C LYS A 26 -8.17 -10.24 -20.13
N ALA A 27 -9.33 -9.96 -19.52
CA ALA A 27 -10.40 -9.22 -20.18
C ALA A 27 -9.95 -7.78 -20.50
N PHE A 28 -9.18 -7.16 -19.61
CA PHE A 28 -8.61 -5.84 -19.80
C PHE A 28 -7.59 -5.82 -20.93
N SER A 29 -6.66 -6.79 -20.97
CA SER A 29 -5.72 -6.94 -22.08
C SER A 29 -6.42 -7.24 -23.41
N LYS A 30 -7.53 -7.98 -23.41
CA LYS A 30 -8.32 -8.22 -24.63
C LYS A 30 -8.97 -6.95 -25.16
N LYS A 31 -9.42 -6.07 -24.27
CA LYS A 31 -10.08 -4.81 -24.62
C LYS A 31 -9.11 -3.74 -25.11
N TYR A 32 -7.96 -3.60 -24.43
CA TYR A 32 -7.03 -2.50 -24.67
C TYR A 32 -5.71 -2.90 -25.32
N GLY A 33 -5.46 -4.20 -25.49
CA GLY A 33 -4.14 -4.70 -25.85
C GLY A 33 -3.18 -4.68 -24.67
N ALA A 34 -1.89 -4.82 -24.98
CA ALA A 34 -0.81 -4.74 -24.01
C ALA A 34 -0.19 -3.33 -24.00
N PHE A 35 0.36 -2.95 -22.86
CA PHE A 35 0.89 -1.61 -22.61
C PHE A 35 2.42 -1.59 -22.67
N GLN A 36 3.00 -0.54 -23.25
CA GLN A 36 4.44 -0.31 -23.19
C GLN A 36 4.89 0.17 -21.81
N ARG A 37 3.97 0.80 -21.04
CA ARG A 37 4.27 1.44 -19.76
C ARG A 37 3.13 1.18 -18.77
N VAL A 38 3.47 0.70 -17.57
CA VAL A 38 2.53 0.59 -16.44
C VAL A 38 3.10 1.35 -15.23
N TYR A 39 2.30 2.23 -14.65
CA TYR A 39 2.69 3.01 -13.48
C TYR A 39 1.80 2.68 -12.29
N SER A 40 2.38 2.57 -11.10
CA SER A 40 1.60 2.41 -9.87
C SER A 40 2.27 3.12 -8.71
N PHE A 41 1.55 4.06 -8.09
CA PHE A 41 2.05 4.86 -6.99
C PHE A 41 1.12 4.70 -5.78
N LYS A 42 1.68 4.22 -4.67
CA LYS A 42 1.03 4.05 -3.37
C LYS A 42 -0.21 3.14 -3.38
N THR A 43 -0.25 2.12 -4.26
CA THR A 43 -1.38 1.19 -4.32
C THR A 43 -1.02 -0.25 -3.93
N LEU A 44 0.08 -0.80 -4.45
CA LEU A 44 0.35 -2.26 -4.37
C LEU A 44 0.55 -2.84 -2.95
N HIS A 45 0.67 -2.00 -1.93
CA HIS A 45 0.70 -2.45 -0.54
C HIS A 45 -0.68 -2.82 0.03
N TRP A 46 -1.75 -2.42 -0.66
CA TRP A 46 -3.12 -2.84 -0.37
C TRP A 46 -3.50 -4.17 -1.02
N CYS A 47 -2.69 -4.65 -1.97
CA CYS A 47 -2.91 -5.93 -2.63
C CYS A 47 -2.66 -7.09 -1.66
N ARG A 48 -3.52 -8.10 -1.74
CA ARG A 48 -3.48 -9.28 -0.85
C ARG A 48 -2.29 -10.19 -1.17
N ASP A 49 -1.94 -10.27 -2.44
CA ASP A 49 -0.85 -11.09 -2.94
C ASP A 49 -0.02 -10.31 -3.97
N LEU A 50 1.04 -9.67 -3.47
CA LEU A 50 1.97 -8.91 -4.30
C LEU A 50 2.52 -9.71 -5.49
N ARG A 51 2.76 -11.03 -5.36
CA ARG A 51 3.28 -11.83 -6.46
C ARG A 51 2.26 -11.93 -7.58
N ARG A 52 1.00 -12.16 -7.21
CA ARG A 52 -0.12 -12.19 -8.15
C ARG A 52 -0.31 -10.83 -8.81
N SER A 53 -0.32 -9.73 -8.05
CA SER A 53 -0.48 -8.38 -8.61
C SER A 53 0.66 -8.03 -9.58
N LEU A 54 1.91 -8.38 -9.26
CA LEU A 54 3.05 -8.21 -10.17
C LEU A 54 2.91 -9.09 -11.42
N GLY A 55 2.40 -10.31 -11.28
CA GLY A 55 2.08 -11.19 -12.41
C GLY A 55 0.98 -10.61 -13.32
N SER A 56 -0.03 -9.97 -12.74
CA SER A 56 -1.04 -9.21 -13.48
C SER A 56 -0.43 -8.02 -14.23
N ILE A 57 0.45 -7.25 -13.59
CA ILE A 57 1.21 -6.18 -14.25
C ILE A 57 2.02 -6.73 -15.43
N ALA A 58 2.72 -7.86 -15.25
CA ALA A 58 3.47 -8.51 -16.31
C ALA A 58 2.55 -8.98 -17.46
N GLN A 59 1.32 -9.43 -17.19
CA GLN A 59 0.35 -9.78 -18.24
C GLN A 59 -0.15 -8.56 -19.02
N LEU A 60 -0.28 -7.41 -18.36
CA LEU A 60 -0.68 -6.15 -19.00
C LEU A 60 0.44 -5.55 -19.85
N LEU A 61 1.71 -5.81 -19.54
CA LEU A 61 2.84 -5.32 -20.31
C LEU A 61 3.01 -6.06 -21.64
N ALA A 62 3.35 -5.32 -22.70
CA ALA A 62 3.84 -5.92 -23.94
C ALA A 62 5.27 -6.46 -23.77
N PRO A 63 5.77 -7.34 -24.65
CA PRO A 63 7.19 -7.70 -24.69
C PRO A 63 8.08 -6.45 -24.78
N GLY A 64 9.10 -6.35 -23.93
CA GLY A 64 9.95 -5.17 -23.79
C GLY A 64 9.30 -3.97 -23.08
N GLY A 65 8.02 -4.07 -22.68
CA GLY A 65 7.32 -3.05 -21.90
C GLY A 65 7.87 -2.93 -20.48
N GLU A 66 7.69 -1.76 -19.86
CA GLU A 66 8.28 -1.44 -18.56
C GLU A 66 7.25 -0.97 -17.54
N CYS A 67 7.51 -1.22 -16.26
CA CYS A 67 6.75 -0.67 -15.16
C CYS A 67 7.60 0.15 -14.21
N LEU A 68 7.01 1.22 -13.67
CA LEU A 68 7.57 2.02 -12.58
C LEU A 68 6.58 1.99 -11.42
N LEU A 69 7.00 1.41 -10.30
CA LEU A 69 6.17 1.12 -9.14
C LEU A 69 6.78 1.75 -7.90
N PHE A 70 5.95 2.39 -7.08
CA PHE A 70 6.38 2.98 -5.82
C PHE A 70 5.32 2.77 -4.74
N PHE A 71 5.59 1.91 -3.75
CA PHE A 71 4.58 1.53 -2.76
C PHE A 71 5.18 1.24 -1.39
N THR A 72 4.35 1.27 -0.35
CA THR A 72 4.80 1.17 1.04
C THR A 72 5.19 -0.26 1.39
N ALA A 73 6.41 -0.46 1.85
CA ALA A 73 6.88 -1.73 2.37
C ALA A 73 6.55 -1.86 3.86
N ARG A 74 6.88 -0.83 4.65
CA ARG A 74 6.59 -0.72 6.09
C ARG A 74 6.13 0.68 6.45
N CYS A 75 5.29 0.77 7.45
CA CYS A 75 4.81 2.03 7.99
C CYS A 75 4.32 1.84 9.42
N PHE A 76 4.54 2.82 10.29
CA PHE A 76 3.95 2.83 11.63
C PHE A 76 2.42 2.76 11.60
N LEU A 77 1.74 3.30 10.58
CA LEU A 77 0.28 3.21 10.45
C LEU A 77 -0.22 1.76 10.47
N PHE A 78 0.52 0.82 9.86
CA PHE A 78 0.13 -0.58 9.87
C PHE A 78 0.21 -1.21 11.28
N GLU A 79 1.08 -0.71 12.15
CA GLU A 79 1.06 -1.08 13.56
C GLU A 79 -0.22 -0.60 14.22
N THR A 80 -0.66 0.64 13.94
CA THR A 80 -1.93 1.15 14.49
C THR A 80 -3.13 0.32 14.04
N PHE A 81 -3.10 -0.26 12.83
CA PHE A 81 -4.15 -1.17 12.36
C PHE A 81 -4.16 -2.48 13.16
N LYS A 82 -2.98 -3.04 13.45
CA LYS A 82 -2.84 -4.22 14.31
C LYS A 82 -3.27 -3.95 15.75
N GLU A 83 -3.04 -2.75 16.26
CA GLU A 83 -3.46 -2.36 17.61
C GLU A 83 -4.98 -2.13 17.68
N LEU A 84 -5.54 -1.40 16.71
CA LEU A 84 -6.99 -1.22 16.56
C LEU A 84 -7.73 -2.55 16.41
N SER A 85 -7.16 -3.53 15.70
CA SER A 85 -7.82 -4.83 15.48
C SER A 85 -8.01 -5.63 16.78
N ARG A 86 -7.42 -5.20 17.89
CA ARG A 86 -7.53 -5.83 19.21
C ARG A 86 -8.23 -4.94 20.24
N LEU A 87 -8.62 -3.72 19.85
CA LEU A 87 -9.21 -2.74 20.75
C LEU A 87 -10.74 -2.76 20.62
N GLU A 88 -11.47 -2.95 21.72
CA GLU A 88 -12.92 -2.80 21.72
C GLU A 88 -13.34 -1.32 21.56
N PRO A 89 -14.43 -0.99 20.83
CA PRO A 89 -15.30 -1.90 20.06
C PRO A 89 -14.82 -2.14 18.61
N TRP A 90 -13.61 -1.73 18.26
CA TRP A 90 -13.05 -1.77 16.89
C TRP A 90 -12.59 -3.16 16.44
N SER A 91 -12.42 -4.09 17.38
CA SER A 91 -12.05 -5.49 17.14
C SER A 91 -13.00 -6.18 16.15
N LYS A 92 -14.28 -5.77 16.08
CA LYS A 92 -15.25 -6.24 15.08
C LYS A 92 -14.82 -5.99 13.63
N TYR A 93 -13.89 -5.07 13.39
CA TYR A 93 -13.30 -4.79 12.07
C TYR A 93 -11.89 -5.37 11.88
N ALA A 94 -11.45 -6.30 12.74
CA ALA A 94 -10.10 -6.86 12.69
C ALA A 94 -9.71 -7.37 11.31
N ASP A 95 -10.62 -8.08 10.64
CA ASP A 95 -10.41 -8.61 9.30
C ASP A 95 -10.15 -7.53 8.25
N VAL A 96 -10.79 -6.37 8.35
CA VAL A 96 -10.59 -5.25 7.41
C VAL A 96 -9.26 -4.57 7.70
N LEU A 97 -8.96 -4.32 8.98
CA LEU A 97 -7.72 -3.70 9.43
C LEU A 97 -6.49 -4.53 9.06
N LEU A 98 -6.52 -5.83 9.34
CA LEU A 98 -5.40 -6.75 9.08
C LEU A 98 -5.20 -7.00 7.59
N ARG A 99 -6.27 -6.98 6.78
CA ARG A 99 -6.14 -6.99 5.31
C ARG A 99 -5.40 -5.77 4.77
N GLY A 100 -5.46 -4.64 5.47
CA GLY A 100 -4.73 -3.42 5.14
C GLY A 100 -3.24 -3.44 5.47
N VAL A 101 -2.75 -4.51 6.12
CA VAL A 101 -1.34 -4.65 6.51
C VAL A 101 -0.59 -5.50 5.49
N PRO A 102 0.38 -4.95 4.73
CA PRO A 102 1.14 -5.74 3.77
C PRO A 102 2.04 -6.76 4.47
N LYS A 103 2.28 -7.92 3.83
CA LYS A 103 3.17 -8.97 4.35
C LYS A 103 4.60 -8.47 4.60
N SER A 104 5.05 -7.48 3.83
CA SER A 104 6.36 -6.84 4.00
C SER A 104 6.46 -6.04 5.31
N HIS A 105 5.35 -5.80 6.02
CA HIS A 105 5.33 -4.97 7.21
C HIS A 105 6.17 -5.56 8.36
N ASP A 106 6.20 -6.88 8.47
CA ASP A 106 6.90 -7.60 9.55
C ASP A 106 8.35 -7.97 9.17
N ILE A 107 8.86 -7.45 8.05
CA ILE A 107 10.25 -7.65 7.62
C ILE A 107 11.10 -6.47 8.09
N PHE A 108 11.83 -6.64 9.19
CA PHE A 108 12.37 -5.51 9.95
C PHE A 108 13.59 -4.83 9.33
N ASP A 109 14.38 -5.56 8.57
CA ASP A 109 15.61 -5.08 7.95
C ASP A 109 15.46 -4.85 6.45
N GLN A 110 16.22 -3.88 5.91
CA GLN A 110 16.16 -3.52 4.49
C GLN A 110 16.57 -4.67 3.57
N ARG A 111 17.48 -5.55 4.03
CA ARG A 111 17.94 -6.70 3.23
C ARG A 111 16.78 -7.68 3.03
N GLY A 112 16.10 -8.09 4.09
CA GLY A 112 14.91 -8.95 4.00
C GLY A 112 13.82 -8.32 3.15
N GLN A 113 13.60 -7.01 3.26
CA GLN A 113 12.62 -6.30 2.42
C GLN A 113 12.99 -6.36 0.93
N ARG A 114 14.27 -6.16 0.61
CA ARG A 114 14.78 -6.27 -0.75
C ARG A 114 14.67 -7.71 -1.26
N ASP A 115 15.04 -8.70 -0.47
CA ASP A 115 14.96 -10.12 -0.84
C ASP A 115 13.51 -10.55 -1.12
N TYR A 116 12.57 -10.09 -0.30
CA TYR A 116 11.13 -10.26 -0.53
C TYR A 116 10.67 -9.65 -1.86
N LEU A 117 11.06 -8.41 -2.13
CA LEU A 117 10.72 -7.70 -3.36
C LEU A 117 11.30 -8.41 -4.60
N THR A 118 12.61 -8.71 -4.59
CA THR A 118 13.31 -9.37 -5.69
C THR A 118 12.69 -10.73 -5.98
N SER A 119 12.37 -11.51 -4.94
CA SER A 119 11.68 -12.78 -5.10
C SER A 119 10.31 -12.61 -5.76
N ALA A 120 9.55 -11.57 -5.38
CA ALA A 120 8.23 -11.31 -5.95
C ALA A 120 8.31 -10.90 -7.44
N LEU A 121 9.26 -10.04 -7.79
CA LEU A 121 9.53 -9.63 -9.18
C LEU A 121 9.95 -10.82 -10.05
N SER A 122 10.87 -11.66 -9.54
CA SER A 122 11.32 -12.85 -10.24
C SER A 122 10.18 -13.84 -10.49
N SER A 123 9.26 -14.02 -9.53
CA SER A 123 8.09 -14.89 -9.73
C SER A 123 7.09 -14.37 -10.78
N ALA A 124 7.11 -13.07 -11.06
CA ALA A 124 6.30 -12.44 -12.10
C ALA A 124 7.01 -12.39 -13.47
N GLY A 125 8.26 -12.87 -13.58
CA GLY A 125 9.06 -12.76 -14.80
C GLY A 125 9.47 -11.33 -15.12
N LEU A 126 9.47 -10.42 -14.15
CA LEU A 126 9.88 -9.03 -14.32
C LEU A 126 11.37 -8.89 -14.01
N VAL A 127 12.12 -8.26 -14.91
CA VAL A 127 13.56 -8.00 -14.77
C VAL A 127 13.76 -6.56 -14.31
N PRO A 128 14.20 -6.31 -13.07
CA PRO A 128 14.39 -4.95 -12.56
C PRO A 128 15.63 -4.29 -13.17
N TYR A 129 15.49 -3.03 -13.60
CA TYR A 129 16.60 -2.09 -13.68
C TYR A 129 16.91 -1.50 -12.30
N THR A 130 15.87 -1.24 -11.51
CA THR A 130 15.96 -0.74 -10.13
C THR A 130 15.01 -1.53 -9.23
N ALA A 131 15.48 -1.93 -8.05
CA ALA A 131 14.69 -2.56 -7.00
C ALA A 131 15.23 -2.12 -5.63
N GLU A 132 14.79 -0.95 -5.18
CA GLU A 132 15.32 -0.28 -3.99
C GLU A 132 14.33 -0.26 -2.83
N VAL A 133 14.88 -0.24 -1.61
CA VAL A 133 14.14 -0.02 -0.37
C VAL A 133 14.54 1.34 0.17
N LEU A 134 13.66 2.32 0.01
CA LEU A 134 13.84 3.66 0.56
C LEU A 134 13.26 3.69 1.97
N ALA A 135 13.97 4.30 2.91
CA ALA A 135 13.58 4.31 4.32
C ALA A 135 13.60 5.72 4.89
N ARG A 136 12.55 6.07 5.64
CA ARG A 136 12.49 7.24 6.50
C ARG A 136 12.43 6.78 7.96
N PRO A 137 13.50 6.99 8.76
CA PRO A 137 13.50 6.58 10.16
C PRO A 137 12.42 7.32 10.95
N LEU A 138 11.97 6.71 12.05
CA LEU A 138 11.05 7.35 12.97
C LEU A 138 11.77 8.48 13.72
N SER A 139 11.24 9.71 13.65
CA SER A 139 11.81 10.85 14.36
C SER A 139 11.59 10.73 15.87
N ALA A 140 12.55 11.24 16.66
CA ALA A 140 12.39 11.33 18.12
C ALA A 140 11.23 12.26 18.53
N ARG A 141 10.94 13.28 17.72
CA ARG A 141 9.76 14.15 17.89
C ARG A 141 8.55 13.47 17.27
N ARG A 142 7.46 13.38 18.04
CA ARG A 142 6.13 13.07 17.51
C ARG A 142 5.70 14.24 16.61
N PRO A 143 5.40 14.01 15.33
CA PRO A 143 4.65 14.97 14.53
C PRO A 143 3.29 15.16 15.21
N ALA A 144 3.06 16.31 15.85
CA ALA A 144 1.74 16.63 16.38
C ALA A 144 0.77 16.75 15.19
N GLY A 145 -0.36 16.04 15.23
CA GLY A 145 -1.41 16.08 14.20
C GLY A 145 -1.13 15.27 12.91
N ALA A 146 0.09 15.30 12.36
CA ALA A 146 0.33 14.72 11.01
C ALA A 146 0.08 13.20 10.91
N PHE A 147 0.24 12.46 12.01
CA PHE A 147 -0.12 11.04 12.03
C PHE A 147 -1.63 10.81 12.04
N GLN A 148 -2.38 11.69 12.70
CA GLN A 148 -3.82 11.60 12.79
C GLN A 148 -4.46 11.90 11.44
N GLU A 149 -4.01 12.96 10.76
CA GLU A 149 -4.42 13.28 9.38
C GLU A 149 -4.14 12.11 8.42
N LEU A 150 -2.98 11.47 8.56
CA LEU A 150 -2.64 10.35 7.70
C LEU A 150 -3.46 9.09 8.01
N LEU A 151 -3.83 8.87 9.27
CA LEU A 151 -4.76 7.81 9.66
C LEU A 151 -6.16 8.10 9.12
N GLU A 152 -6.63 9.35 9.14
CA GLU A 152 -7.90 9.74 8.53
C GLU A 152 -7.97 9.41 7.04
N ILE A 153 -6.87 9.65 6.32
CA ILE A 153 -6.79 9.42 4.88
C ILE A 153 -6.61 7.93 4.55
N ALA A 154 -5.80 7.21 5.32
CA ALA A 154 -5.34 5.87 4.95
C ALA A 154 -6.02 4.73 5.72
N ASN A 155 -6.84 5.01 6.74
CA ASN A 155 -7.44 3.96 7.54
C ASN A 155 -8.59 3.27 6.76
N PRO A 156 -8.53 1.94 6.60
CA PRO A 156 -9.48 1.20 5.77
C PRO A 156 -10.91 1.18 6.33
N LEU A 157 -11.13 1.63 7.56
CA LEU A 157 -12.46 1.70 8.17
C LEU A 157 -13.24 2.94 7.78
N PHE A 158 -12.60 4.04 7.41
CA PHE A 158 -13.31 5.32 7.22
C PHE A 158 -14.45 5.25 6.21
N SER A 159 -14.31 4.46 5.14
CA SER A 159 -15.38 4.24 4.16
C SER A 159 -16.53 3.36 4.67
N LEU A 160 -16.32 2.59 5.74
CA LEU A 160 -17.26 1.64 6.32
C LEU A 160 -18.01 2.20 7.54
N LEU A 161 -17.44 3.20 8.21
CA LEU A 161 -18.00 3.76 9.44
C LEU A 161 -19.15 4.72 9.17
N GLY A 162 -20.19 4.65 10.01
CA GLY A 162 -21.27 5.63 10.07
C GLY A 162 -20.81 6.99 10.59
N GLU A 163 -21.69 7.99 10.55
CA GLU A 163 -21.38 9.36 10.99
C GLU A 163 -20.98 9.45 12.47
N GLU A 164 -21.57 8.60 13.34
CA GLU A 164 -21.25 8.57 14.77
C GLU A 164 -19.97 7.78 15.08
N GLU A 165 -19.66 6.75 14.29
CA GLU A 165 -18.49 5.89 14.53
C GLU A 165 -17.18 6.57 14.12
N ARG A 166 -17.19 7.48 13.14
CA ARG A 166 -15.96 8.17 12.69
C ARG A 166 -15.34 9.06 13.79
N PRO A 167 -16.08 9.97 14.45
CA PRO A 167 -15.55 10.74 15.57
C PRO A 167 -15.08 9.85 16.72
N ALA A 168 -15.80 8.75 17.01
CA ALA A 168 -15.40 7.79 18.03
C ALA A 168 -14.06 7.12 17.70
N LEU A 169 -13.84 6.71 16.45
CA LEU A 169 -12.56 6.15 15.99
C LEU A 169 -11.43 7.17 16.13
N LEU A 170 -11.68 8.42 15.76
CA LEU A 170 -10.71 9.51 15.91
C LEU A 170 -10.33 9.78 17.36
N GLY A 171 -11.32 9.75 18.25
CA GLY A 171 -11.09 9.85 19.69
C GLY A 171 -10.21 8.70 20.21
N ALA A 172 -10.52 7.46 19.80
CA ALA A 172 -9.73 6.28 20.18
C ALA A 172 -8.29 6.35 19.65
N LEU A 173 -8.12 6.71 18.38
CA LEU A 173 -6.80 6.93 17.78
C LEU A 173 -6.02 7.99 18.56
N SER A 174 -6.62 9.15 18.82
CA SER A 174 -5.98 10.25 19.54
C SER A 174 -5.53 9.85 20.95
N ALA A 175 -6.36 9.06 21.66
CA ALA A 175 -6.06 8.61 23.02
C ALA A 175 -4.92 7.57 23.07
N HIS A 176 -4.89 6.62 22.13
CA HIS A 176 -3.97 5.48 22.20
C HIS A 176 -2.68 5.64 21.38
N LEU A 177 -2.69 6.46 20.33
CA LEU A 177 -1.55 6.66 19.43
C LEU A 177 -0.24 7.02 20.15
N PRO A 178 -0.22 7.87 21.21
CA PRO A 178 0.99 8.12 21.99
C PRO A 178 1.63 6.85 22.55
N GLN A 179 0.82 6.00 23.19
CA GLN A 179 1.30 4.76 23.82
C GLN A 179 1.79 3.77 22.77
N TRP A 180 1.05 3.62 21.66
CA TRP A 180 1.44 2.72 20.56
C TRP A 180 2.73 3.17 19.90
N HIS A 181 2.90 4.48 19.68
CA HIS A 181 4.13 5.06 19.16
C HIS A 181 5.32 4.75 20.07
N ASP A 182 5.16 4.92 21.39
CA ASP A 182 6.24 4.65 22.35
C ASP A 182 6.61 3.17 22.43
N ARG A 183 5.61 2.26 22.34
CA ARG A 183 5.88 0.81 22.23
C ARG A 183 6.60 0.47 20.94
N TYR A 184 6.13 1.02 19.82
CA TYR A 184 6.73 0.78 18.50
C TYR A 184 8.18 1.28 18.46
N ARG A 185 8.48 2.45 19.03
CA ARG A 185 9.83 3.02 19.13
C ARG A 185 10.79 2.13 19.92
N LYS A 186 10.29 1.37 20.90
CA LYS A 186 11.09 0.44 21.71
C LYS A 186 11.33 -0.90 21.01
N ARG A 187 10.64 -1.21 19.91
CA ARG A 187 10.94 -2.37 19.07
C ARG A 187 12.15 -2.05 18.19
N GLY A 188 13.13 -2.94 18.13
CA GLY A 188 14.37 -2.74 17.37
C GLY A 188 14.08 -2.34 15.92
N ALA A 189 14.71 -1.25 15.47
CA ALA A 189 14.56 -0.60 14.15
C ALA A 189 13.17 0.03 13.87
N PRO A 190 12.75 1.05 14.66
CA PRO A 190 11.50 1.77 14.38
C PRO A 190 11.64 2.63 13.12
N ILE A 191 10.70 2.47 12.19
CA ILE A 191 10.69 3.23 10.94
C ILE A 191 9.39 4.03 10.83
N LEU A 192 9.46 5.23 10.27
CA LEU A 192 8.26 5.99 9.93
C LEU A 192 7.61 5.37 8.70
N PHE A 193 8.40 5.22 7.63
CA PHE A 193 8.04 4.50 6.42
C PHE A 193 9.26 3.82 5.82
N SER A 194 9.07 2.66 5.19
CA SER A 194 9.87 2.28 4.04
C SER A 194 8.99 2.05 2.81
N TRP A 195 9.58 2.26 1.65
CA TRP A 195 8.95 2.13 0.35
C TRP A 195 9.80 1.27 -0.56
N PHE A 196 9.13 0.49 -1.40
CA PHE A 196 9.73 -0.14 -2.55
C PHE A 196 9.68 0.83 -3.73
N LEU A 197 10.83 1.02 -4.37
CA LEU A 197 10.95 1.69 -5.67
C LEU A 197 11.41 0.64 -6.69
N VAL A 198 10.58 0.42 -7.70
CA VAL A 198 10.82 -0.58 -8.74
C VAL A 198 10.74 0.08 -10.10
N HIS A 199 11.77 -0.13 -10.92
CA HIS A 199 11.69 0.03 -12.37
C HIS A 199 12.09 -1.29 -12.99
N ALA A 200 11.17 -1.94 -13.71
CA ALA A 200 11.39 -3.26 -14.27
C ALA A 200 10.83 -3.38 -15.68
N ARG A 201 11.37 -4.34 -16.44
CA ARG A 201 10.88 -4.69 -17.78
C ARG A 201 10.28 -6.09 -17.81
N LYS A 202 9.35 -6.28 -18.74
CA LYS A 202 8.97 -7.60 -19.23
C LYS A 202 9.95 -8.01 -20.34
N PRO A 203 10.65 -9.15 -20.21
CA PRO A 203 11.51 -9.68 -21.27
C PRO A 203 10.80 -9.85 -22.61
#